data_AF-A0A957WUA1-F1
#
_entry.id   AF-A0A957WUA1-F1
#
_cell.length_a   1.000
_cell.length_b   1.000
_cell.length_c   1.000
_cell.angle_alpha   90.00
_cell.angle_beta   90.00
_cell.angle_gamma   90.00
#
_symmetry.space_group_name_H-M   'P 1'
#
loop_
_entity.id
_entity.type
_entity.pdbx_description
1 polymer ?
#
loop_
_entity_poly.entity_id
_entity_poly.type
_entity_poly.pdbx_seq_one_letter_code
_entity_poly.pdbx_strand_id
1 'polypeptide(L)' 'FSEHDQWQVQIQAQIQLHADVYVYSDGLTDEQIELALFRPCRDIEATIAALQEKYGPTARICVLPEGPLTIAYLTT' A
#
# COMPACT_ATOMS: atom_id res chain seq x y z
N PHE A 1 -11.67 21.64 17.16
CA PHE A 1 -11.28 21.08 15.86
C PHE A 1 -11.02 19.61 16.05
N SER A 2 -11.96 18.77 15.64
CA SER A 2 -11.78 17.32 15.51
C SER A 2 -12.62 16.95 14.32
N GLU A 3 -12.03 16.98 13.14
CA GLU A 3 -12.67 16.37 11.97
C GLU A 3 -12.61 14.85 12.16
N HIS A 4 -13.70 14.17 11.82
CA HIS A 4 -13.74 12.71 11.89
C HIS A 4 -12.65 12.12 10.99
N ASP A 5 -12.00 11.06 11.46
CA ASP A 5 -10.96 10.31 10.73
C ASP A 5 -9.69 11.09 10.32
N GLN A 6 -9.52 12.33 10.78
CA GLN A 6 -8.39 13.19 10.38
C GLN A 6 -7.03 12.51 10.60
N TRP A 7 -6.84 11.86 11.74
CA TRP A 7 -5.57 11.21 12.05
C TRP A 7 -5.29 10.02 11.10
N GLN A 8 -6.31 9.28 10.68
CA GLN A 8 -6.16 8.14 9.77
C GLN A 8 -5.66 8.62 8.40
N VAL A 9 -6.29 9.67 7.87
CA VAL A 9 -5.91 10.25 6.58
C VAL A 9 -4.53 10.92 6.66
N GLN A 10 -4.17 11.52 7.80
CA GLN A 10 -2.82 12.08 7.99
C GLN A 10 -1.74 10.99 7.91
N ILE A 11 -1.95 9.85 8.58
CA ILE A 11 -1.01 8.71 8.50
C ILE A 11 -0.95 8.16 7.07
N GLN A 12 -2.09 8.00 6.40
CA GLN A 12 -2.14 7.55 5.01
C GLN A 12 -1.32 8.48 4.09
N ALA A 13 -1.53 9.80 4.19
CA ALA A 13 -0.80 10.78 3.38
C ALA A 13 0.71 10.72 3.65
N GLN A 14 1.12 10.55 4.92
CA GLN A 14 2.54 10.37 5.27
C GLN A 14 3.15 9.14 4.63
N ILE A 15 2.43 8.02 4.55
CA ILE A 15 2.91 6.81 3.85
C ILE A 15 3.03 7.07 2.35
N GLN A 16 2.00 7.68 1.74
CA GLN A 16 1.94 7.93 0.30
C GLN A 16 2.98 8.96 -0.19
N LEU A 17 3.50 9.83 0.69
CA LEU A 17 4.65 10.69 0.37
C LEU A 17 5.95 9.91 0.15
N HIS A 18 6.06 8.71 0.72
CA HIS A 18 7.30 7.90 0.70
C HIS A 18 7.17 6.63 -0.15
N ALA A 19 5.96 6.18 -0.45
CA ALA A 19 5.72 4.93 -1.17
C ALA A 19 4.50 4.99 -2.10
N ASP A 20 4.60 4.33 -3.25
CA ASP A 20 3.43 3.98 -4.06
C ASP A 20 2.64 2.88 -3.33
N VAL A 21 1.38 3.15 -2.99
CA VAL A 21 0.53 2.19 -2.25
C VAL A 21 -0.51 1.58 -3.19
N TYR A 22 -0.38 0.28 -3.42
CA TYR A 22 -1.31 -0.51 -4.24
C TYR A 22 -2.33 -1.23 -3.34
N VAL A 23 -3.60 -1.24 -3.74
CA VAL A 23 -4.71 -1.85 -2.98
C VAL A 23 -5.39 -2.90 -3.84
N TYR A 24 -5.42 -4.14 -3.33
CA TYR A 24 -6.26 -5.21 -3.84
C TYR A 24 -7.55 -5.27 -3.02
N SER A 25 -8.71 -5.27 -3.68
CA SER A 25 -10.01 -5.41 -3.02
C SER A 25 -11.08 -5.86 -4.01
N ASP A 26 -11.79 -6.96 -3.74
CA ASP A 26 -12.93 -7.38 -4.56
C ASP A 26 -14.17 -6.49 -4.36
N GLY A 27 -14.21 -5.71 -3.27
CA GLY A 27 -15.36 -4.90 -2.86
C GLY A 27 -15.31 -3.43 -3.28
N LEU A 28 -14.19 -2.96 -3.84
CA LEU A 28 -14.01 -1.57 -4.26
C LEU A 28 -13.72 -1.51 -5.76
N THR A 29 -14.34 -0.55 -6.44
CA THR A 29 -14.02 -0.20 -7.83
C THR A 29 -12.67 0.51 -7.94
N ASP A 30 -12.07 0.54 -9.14
CA ASP A 30 -10.82 1.27 -9.38
C ASP A 30 -10.99 2.76 -9.07
N GLU A 31 -12.11 3.36 -9.50
CA GLU A 31 -12.44 4.76 -9.23
C GLU A 31 -12.49 5.07 -7.73
N GLN A 32 -13.08 4.21 -6.91
CA GLN A 32 -13.10 4.39 -5.45
C GLN A 32 -11.71 4.33 -4.83
N ILE A 33 -10.85 3.44 -5.32
CA ILE A 33 -9.45 3.30 -4.86
C ILE A 33 -8.65 4.54 -5.25
N GLU A 34 -8.80 5.02 -6.49
CA GLU A 34 -8.12 6.20 -7.01
C GLU A 34 -8.59 7.50 -6.34
N LEU A 35 -9.88 7.64 -6.05
CA LEU A 35 -10.43 8.76 -5.27
C LEU A 35 -9.86 8.81 -3.85
N ALA A 36 -9.47 7.66 -3.30
CA ALA A 36 -8.75 7.56 -2.03
C ALA A 36 -7.22 7.69 -2.17
N LEU A 37 -6.72 8.11 -3.34
CA LEU A 37 -5.31 8.35 -3.68
C LEU A 37 -4.43 7.09 -3.71
N PHE A 38 -5.03 5.90 -3.75
CA PHE A 38 -4.32 4.63 -3.89
C PHE A 38 -4.19 4.22 -5.37
N ARG A 39 -3.36 3.22 -5.64
CA ARG A 39 -3.26 2.57 -6.96
C ARG A 39 -4.04 1.25 -6.93
N PRO A 40 -4.96 0.99 -7.86
CA PRO A 40 -5.66 -0.30 -7.90
C PRO A 40 -4.70 -1.45 -8.24
N CYS A 41 -4.90 -2.59 -7.58
CA CYS A 41 -4.25 -3.87 -7.86
C CYS A 41 -5.34 -4.93 -8.04
N ARG A 42 -5.46 -5.50 -9.24
CA ARG A 42 -6.45 -6.55 -9.55
C ARG A 42 -5.84 -7.94 -9.67
N ASP A 43 -4.52 -7.99 -9.68
CA ASP A 43 -3.72 -9.19 -9.73
C ASP A 43 -2.40 -8.89 -9.03
N ILE A 44 -2.20 -9.54 -7.88
CA ILE A 44 -1.02 -9.34 -7.05
C ILE A 44 0.24 -9.82 -7.78
N GLU A 45 0.15 -10.93 -8.51
CA GLU A 45 1.28 -11.55 -9.21
C GLU A 45 1.72 -10.68 -10.39
N ALA A 46 0.76 -10.22 -11.19
CA ALA A 46 1.03 -9.28 -12.28
C ALA A 46 1.58 -7.94 -11.77
N THR A 47 1.05 -7.43 -10.66
CA THR A 47 1.54 -6.18 -10.05
C THR A 47 2.96 -6.34 -9.54
N ILE A 48 3.29 -7.45 -8.87
CA ILE A 48 4.65 -7.74 -8.41
C ILE A 48 5.62 -7.85 -9.60
N ALA A 49 5.22 -8.54 -10.68
CA ALA A 49 6.05 -8.67 -11.87
C ALA A 49 6.39 -7.29 -12.48
N ALA A 50 5.38 -6.42 -12.65
CA ALA A 50 5.58 -5.06 -13.14
C ALA A 50 6.47 -4.22 -12.21
N LEU A 51 6.34 -4.38 -10.89
CA LEU A 51 7.19 -3.68 -9.92
C LEU A 51 8.63 -4.21 -9.92
N GLN A 52 8.84 -5.50 -10.12
CA GLN A 52 10.19 -6.07 -10.28
C GLN A 52 10.88 -5.53 -11.54
N GLU A 53 10.16 -5.37 -12.64
CA GLU A 53 10.70 -4.69 -13.84
C GLU A 53 11.05 -3.22 -13.54
N LYS A 54 10.20 -2.50 -12.80
CA LYS A 54 10.43 -1.09 -12.42
C LYS A 54 11.63 -0.90 -11.49
N TYR A 55 11.77 -1.74 -10.46
CA TYR A 55 12.80 -1.60 -9.43
C TYR A 55 14.09 -2.38 -9.72
N GLY A 56 14.05 -3.28 -10.70
CA GLY A 56 15.19 -4.06 -11.17
C GLY A 56 15.36 -5.43 -10.49
N PRO A 57 16.28 -6.26 -11.01
CA PRO A 57 16.40 -7.67 -10.63
C PRO A 57 16.90 -7.92 -9.19
N THR A 58 17.39 -6.89 -8.52
CA THR A 58 17.85 -6.95 -7.12
C THR A 58 16.78 -6.52 -6.12
N ALA A 59 15.57 -6.16 -6.60
CA ALA A 59 14.45 -5.82 -5.73
C ALA A 59 14.13 -7.00 -4.80
N ARG A 60 13.98 -6.70 -3.50
CA ARG A 60 13.62 -7.69 -2.48
C ARG A 60 12.18 -7.48 -2.06
N ILE A 61 11.47 -8.58 -1.83
CA ILE A 61 10.10 -8.57 -1.36
C ILE A 61 10.10 -8.96 0.11
N CYS A 62 9.45 -8.15 0.94
CA CYS A 62 9.11 -8.48 2.31
C CYS A 62 7.62 -8.80 2.36
N VAL A 63 7.24 -9.92 2.97
CA VAL A 63 5.84 -10.33 3.14
C VAL A 63 5.49 -10.26 4.62
N LEU A 64 4.47 -9.48 4.94
CA LEU A 64 3.94 -9.33 6.30
C LEU A 64 2.51 -9.88 6.34
N PRO A 65 2.31 -11.17 6.64
CA PRO A 65 0.97 -11.73 6.82
C PRO A 65 0.31 -11.07 8.04
N GLU A 66 -1.03 -10.98 8.03
CA GLU A 66 -1.79 -10.40 9.15
C GLU A 66 -1.26 -9.01 9.58
N GLY A 67 -1.11 -8.10 8.62
CA GLY A 67 -0.52 -6.77 8.83
C GLY A 67 -1.03 -6.03 10.08
N PRO A 68 -2.35 -5.95 10.34
CA PRO A 68 -2.88 -5.29 11.54
C PRO A 68 -2.47 -5.94 12.87
N LEU A 69 -2.06 -7.21 12.85
CA LEU A 69 -1.66 -7.98 14.03
C LEU A 69 -0.14 -8.10 14.17
N THR A 70 0.64 -7.49 13.28
CA THR A 70 2.11 -7.62 13.26
C THR A 70 2.82 -6.32 13.59
N ILE A 71 3.75 -6.37 14.55
CA ILE A 71 4.65 -5.25 14.88
C ILE A 71 6.01 -5.51 14.25
N ALA A 72 6.31 -4.83 13.14
CA ALA A 72 7.63 -4.89 12.52
C ALA A 72 8.67 -4.14 13.38
N TYR A 73 9.83 -4.74 13.59
CA TYR A 73 10.95 -4.14 14.31
C TYR A 73 12.24 -4.24 13.48
N LEU A 74 13.16 -3.32 13.72
CA LEU A 74 14.49 -3.35 13.15
C LEU A 74 15.46 -3.81 14.24
N THR A 75 16.32 -4.77 13.92
CA THR A 75 17.46 -5.12 14.78
C THR A 75 18.66 -4.30 14.36
N THR A 76 19.27 -3.63 15.32
CA THR A 76 20.57 -2.97 15.15
C THR A 76 21.70 -3.99 15.16
#